data_AF-A0A4Q3A9I9-F1
#
_entry.id   AF-A0A4Q3A9I9-F1
#
_cell.length_a   1.000
_cell.length_b   1.000
_cell.length_c   1.000
_cell.angle_alpha   90.00
_cell.angle_beta   90.00
_cell.angle_gamma   90.00
#
_symmetry.space_group_name_H-M   'P 1'
#
loop_
_entity.id
_entity.type
_entity.pdbx_description
1 polymer ?
#
loop_
_entity_poly.entity_id
_entity_poly.type
_entity_poly.pdbx_seq_one_letter_code
_entity_poly.pdbx_strand_id
1 'polypeptide(L)'
;MSSPHPKFITNDGVIDAARAALGGLLSDAAEHVGEIKLSVTRDGIVDALRLLRDTPGLEYQQLMEIAGVDWPDRSPRFEVVY
;
A
#
# COMPACT_ATOMS: atom_id res chain seq x y z
N MET A 1 14.37 -23.27 -15.56
CA MET A 1 13.68 -23.72 -14.34
C MET A 1 12.62 -22.70 -13.99
N SER A 2 11.45 -23.13 -13.51
CA SER A 2 10.49 -22.20 -12.89
C SER A 2 11.16 -21.51 -11.70
N SER A 3 10.88 -20.23 -11.49
CA SER A 3 11.28 -19.51 -10.29
C SER A 3 10.75 -20.23 -9.03
N PRO A 4 11.48 -20.26 -7.90
CA PRO A 4 11.06 -20.96 -6.68
C PRO A 4 9.97 -20.22 -5.88
N HIS A 5 9.67 -18.95 -6.20
CA HIS A 5 8.61 -18.21 -5.51
C HIS A 5 7.21 -18.69 -5.94
N PRO A 6 6.17 -18.48 -5.09
CA PRO A 6 4.79 -18.73 -5.47
C PRO A 6 4.42 -18.09 -6.80
N LYS A 7 3.50 -18.72 -7.55
CA LYS A 7 2.93 -18.10 -8.75
C LYS A 7 1.91 -17.05 -8.33
N PHE A 8 1.98 -15.87 -8.93
CA PHE A 8 1.04 -14.77 -8.77
C PHE A 8 0.66 -14.22 -10.14
N ILE A 9 -0.47 -13.54 -10.21
CA ILE A 9 -0.89 -12.77 -11.40
C ILE A 9 -0.23 -11.39 -11.37
N THR A 10 -0.11 -10.74 -12.51
CA THR A 10 0.35 -9.35 -12.61
C THR A 10 -0.54 -8.39 -11.82
N ASN A 11 0.07 -7.33 -11.29
CA ASN A 11 -0.59 -6.22 -10.59
C ASN A 11 -0.96 -5.04 -11.52
N ASP A 12 -0.94 -5.26 -12.83
CA ASP A 12 -1.19 -4.21 -13.83
C ASP A 12 -2.47 -3.42 -13.54
N GLY A 13 -2.34 -2.10 -13.48
CA GLY A 13 -3.45 -1.16 -13.24
C GLY A 13 -3.83 -0.93 -11.77
N VAL A 14 -3.33 -1.73 -10.81
CA VAL A 14 -3.69 -1.55 -9.39
C VAL A 14 -3.15 -0.23 -8.83
N ILE A 15 -1.90 0.13 -9.15
CA ILE A 15 -1.31 1.42 -8.73
C ILE A 15 -2.09 2.60 -9.31
N ASP A 16 -2.55 2.51 -10.56
CA ASP A 16 -3.31 3.58 -11.20
C ASP A 16 -4.70 3.73 -10.57
N ALA A 17 -5.36 2.61 -10.26
CA ALA A 17 -6.61 2.61 -9.49
C ALA A 17 -6.42 3.22 -8.09
N ALA A 18 -5.34 2.86 -7.39
CA ALA A 18 -5.01 3.43 -6.08
C ALA A 18 -4.72 4.94 -6.14
N ARG A 19 -3.99 5.40 -7.17
CA ARG A 19 -3.75 6.84 -7.40
C ARG A 19 -5.04 7.60 -7.64
N ALA A 20 -5.94 7.05 -8.47
CA ALA A 20 -7.23 7.66 -8.74
C ALA A 20 -8.11 7.74 -7.48
N ALA A 21 -8.11 6.71 -6.65
CA ALA A 21 -8.91 6.65 -5.43
C ALA A 21 -8.35 7.56 -4.32
N LEU A 22 -7.04 7.53 -4.08
CA LEU A 22 -6.41 8.19 -2.93
C LEU A 22 -6.04 9.65 -3.17
N GLY A 23 -5.81 10.04 -4.43
CA GLY A 23 -5.47 11.41 -4.80
C GLY A 23 -4.33 11.98 -3.95
N GLY A 24 -4.57 13.13 -3.31
CA GLY A 24 -3.58 13.81 -2.48
C GLY A 24 -3.18 13.10 -1.18
N LEU A 25 -3.84 11.99 -0.83
CA LEU A 25 -3.46 11.18 0.34
C LEU A 25 -2.25 10.29 0.05
N LEU A 26 -1.99 9.96 -1.22
CA LEU A 26 -0.92 9.07 -1.66
C LEU A 26 0.33 9.88 -2.01
N SER A 27 1.39 9.75 -1.22
CA SER A 27 2.67 10.44 -1.45
C SER A 27 3.61 9.65 -2.36
N ASP A 28 3.51 8.32 -2.36
CA ASP A 28 4.30 7.44 -3.22
C ASP A 28 3.60 6.10 -3.45
N ALA A 29 3.87 5.47 -4.60
CA ALA A 29 3.42 4.11 -4.90
C ALA A 29 4.49 3.35 -5.68
N ALA A 30 4.84 2.17 -5.19
CA ALA A 30 5.89 1.35 -5.77
C ALA A 30 5.48 -0.13 -5.79
N GLU A 31 5.95 -0.85 -6.80
CA GLU A 31 5.88 -2.30 -6.87
C GLU A 31 7.30 -2.89 -6.75
N HIS A 32 7.48 -3.85 -5.86
CA HIS A 32 8.74 -4.57 -5.71
C HIS A 32 8.47 -6.05 -5.45
N VAL A 33 9.11 -6.93 -6.22
CA VAL A 33 8.99 -8.40 -6.09
C VAL A 33 7.52 -8.89 -6.11
N GLY A 34 6.64 -8.22 -6.87
CA GLY A 34 5.22 -8.57 -6.97
C GLY A 34 4.34 -8.04 -5.84
N GLU A 35 4.88 -7.21 -4.94
CA GLU A 35 4.14 -6.55 -3.87
C GLU A 35 4.01 -5.06 -4.13
N ILE A 36 2.80 -4.53 -3.89
CA ILE A 36 2.50 -3.10 -4.01
C ILE A 36 2.59 -2.45 -2.64
N LYS A 37 3.30 -1.34 -2.59
CA LYS A 37 3.39 -0.46 -1.42
C LYS A 37 2.81 0.90 -1.77
N LEU A 38 1.88 1.35 -0.95
CA LEU A 38 1.26 2.67 -1.03
C LEU A 38 1.68 3.48 0.18
N SER A 39 2.46 4.54 -0.03
CA SER A 39 2.86 5.45 1.05
C SER A 39 1.83 6.57 1.13
N VAL A 40 1.15 6.68 2.28
CA VAL A 40 0.09 7.67 2.49
C VAL A 40 0.47 8.70 3.56
N THR A 41 -0.16 9.87 3.51
CA THR A 41 0.04 10.90 4.53
C THR A 41 -0.46 10.41 5.89
N ARG A 42 0.28 10.78 6.94
CA ARG A 42 -0.04 10.36 8.32
C ARG A 42 -1.46 10.77 8.72
N ASP A 43 -1.83 12.02 8.45
CA ASP A 43 -3.13 12.56 8.85
C ASP A 43 -4.28 11.99 7.99
N GLY A 44 -3.95 11.43 6.82
CA GLY A 44 -4.90 10.87 5.86
C GLY A 44 -5.14 9.36 5.99
N ILE A 45 -4.45 8.67 6.90
CA ILE A 45 -4.45 7.20 6.94
C ILE A 45 -5.85 6.59 7.07
N VAL A 46 -6.71 7.16 7.91
CA VAL A 46 -8.06 6.61 8.14
C VAL A 46 -8.92 6.71 6.88
N ASP A 47 -8.83 7.83 6.17
CA ASP A 47 -9.58 8.04 4.93
C ASP A 47 -8.99 7.21 3.79
N ALA A 48 -7.66 7.05 3.74
CA ALA A 48 -7.02 6.14 2.79
C ALA A 48 -7.50 4.69 2.97
N LEU A 49 -7.52 4.17 4.20
CA LEU A 49 -8.02 2.81 4.48
C LEU A 49 -9.50 2.65 4.12
N ARG A 50 -10.34 3.67 4.36
CA ARG A 50 -11.75 3.66 3.92
C ARG A 50 -11.87 3.61 2.40
N LEU A 51 -11.13 4.45 1.69
CA LEU A 51 -11.14 4.47 0.22
C LEU A 51 -10.66 3.15 -0.37
N LEU A 52 -9.57 2.57 0.15
CA LEU A 52 -9.07 1.27 -0.26
C LEU A 52 -10.11 0.16 -0.04
N ARG A 53 -10.88 0.22 1.06
CA ARG A 53 -11.95 -0.75 1.35
C ARG A 53 -13.19 -0.56 0.48
N ASP A 54 -13.61 0.68 0.24
CA ASP A 54 -14.94 0.99 -0.29
C ASP A 54 -14.93 1.26 -1.81
N THR A 55 -13.76 1.49 -2.42
CA THR A 55 -13.64 1.77 -3.87
C THR A 55 -13.79 0.47 -4.68
N PRO A 56 -14.75 0.39 -5.63
CA PRO A 56 -14.91 -0.76 -6.51
C PRO A 56 -13.61 -1.08 -7.27
N GLY A 57 -13.21 -2.35 -7.26
CA GLY A 57 -11.96 -2.81 -7.89
C GLY A 57 -10.71 -2.74 -7.00
N LEU A 58 -10.79 -2.12 -5.82
CA LEU A 58 -9.75 -2.22 -4.77
C LEU A 58 -10.24 -3.09 -3.62
N GLU A 59 -11.40 -2.74 -3.04
CA GLU A 59 -12.19 -3.58 -2.13
C GLU A 59 -11.39 -4.35 -1.06
N TYR A 60 -10.37 -3.74 -0.45
CA TYR A 60 -9.55 -4.40 0.59
C TYR A 60 -10.36 -4.63 1.88
N GLN A 61 -10.99 -5.79 1.99
CA GLN A 61 -11.92 -6.11 3.11
C GLN A 61 -11.23 -6.55 4.40
N GLN A 62 -9.99 -7.03 4.31
CA GLN A 62 -9.29 -7.62 5.45
C GLN A 62 -7.99 -6.86 5.72
N LEU A 63 -7.85 -6.37 6.95
CA LEU A 63 -6.59 -5.90 7.50
C LEU A 63 -5.83 -7.10 8.05
N MET A 64 -4.63 -7.36 7.52
CA MET A 64 -3.85 -8.53 7.89
C MET A 64 -3.01 -8.30 9.14
N GLU A 65 -2.33 -7.16 9.20
CA GLU A 65 -1.36 -6.85 10.25
C GLU A 65 -1.23 -5.32 10.40
N ILE A 66 -0.73 -4.87 11.54
CA ILE A 66 -0.19 -3.52 11.68
C ILE A 66 1.18 -3.64 12.34
N ALA A 67 2.23 -3.17 11.66
CA ALA A 67 3.60 -3.28 12.11
C ALA A 67 4.32 -1.93 12.09
N GLY A 68 5.24 -1.73 13.02
CA GLY A 68 6.09 -0.54 13.08
C GLY A 68 7.49 -0.83 12.54
N VAL A 69 8.03 0.07 11.72
CA VAL A 69 9.43 0.05 11.31
C VAL A 69 10.15 1.21 12.01
N ASP A 70 11.22 0.89 12.73
CA ASP A 70 12.09 1.87 13.37
C ASP A 70 13.27 2.22 12.47
N TRP A 71 13.36 3.48 12.06
CA TRP A 71 14.44 4.08 11.30
C TRP A 71 15.15 5.15 12.15
N PRO A 72 16.17 4.78 12.97
CA PRO A 72 16.77 5.68 13.95
C PRO A 72 17.32 7.00 13.39
N ASP A 73 17.78 6.98 12.13
CA ASP A 73 18.42 8.11 11.46
C ASP A 73 17.46 8.94 10.59
N ARG A 74 16.14 8.68 10.64
CA ARG A 74 15.12 9.38 9.84
C ARG A 74 14.22 10.30 10.67
N SER A 75 13.69 11.32 10.00
CA SER A 75 12.57 12.12 10.50
C SER A 75 11.44 12.08 9.46
N PRO A 76 10.28 11.47 9.78
CA PRO A 76 9.94 10.79 11.02
C PRO A 76 10.73 9.48 11.25
N ARG A 77 11.01 9.14 12.51
CA ARG A 77 11.76 7.93 12.92
C ARG A 77 10.99 6.64 12.65
N PHE A 78 9.68 6.66 12.83
CA PHE A 78 8.85 5.47 12.72
C PHE A 78 7.97 5.53 11.47
N GLU A 79 7.89 4.40 10.79
CA GLU A 79 6.87 4.13 9.78
C GLU A 79 5.88 3.11 10.37
N VAL A 80 4.60 3.23 10.00
CA VAL A 80 3.57 2.25 10.35
C VAL A 80 3.07 1.62 9.06
N VAL A 81 3.19 0.30 8.97
CA VAL A 81 2.73 -0.52 7.85
C VAL A 81 1.42 -1.17 8.26
N TYR A 82 0.45 -1.14 7.35
CA TYR A 82 -0.91 -1.65 7.49
C TYR A 82 -1.15 -2.73 6.44
#